data_AF-A0A2T6AK09-F1
#
_entry.id   AF-A0A2T6AK09-F1
#
_cell.length_a   1.000
_cell.length_b   1.000
_cell.length_c   1.000
_cell.angle_alpha   90.00
_cell.angle_beta   90.00
_cell.angle_gamma   90.00
#
_symmetry.space_group_name_H-M   'P 1'
#
loop_
_entity.id
_entity.type
_entity.pdbx_description
1 polymer ?
#
loop_
_entity_poly.entity_id
_entity_poly.type
_entity_poly.pdbx_seq_one_letter_code
_entity_poly.pdbx_strand_id
1 'polypeptide(L)' 'MTIDKIKITMFRIFENKSREERLCEKYSRLMQRSYKIALIDKEKSDRLNYRARKILAELKRMKCDLVETRSETA' A
#
# COMPACT_ATOMS: atom_id res chain seq x y z
N MET A 1 19.91 -4.49 9.80
CA MET A 1 20.24 -4.00 8.44
C MET A 1 19.05 -4.30 7.54
N THR A 2 18.01 -3.46 7.60
CA THR A 2 16.67 -3.78 7.05
C THR A 2 16.05 -2.62 6.26
N ILE A 3 16.81 -1.54 6.03
CA ILE A 3 16.34 -0.36 5.30
C ILE A 3 16.63 -0.51 3.78
N ASP A 4 17.58 -1.37 3.39
CA ASP A 4 18.00 -1.51 1.98
C ASP A 4 17.07 -2.39 1.14
N LYS A 5 16.32 -3.33 1.73
CA LYS A 5 15.36 -4.19 0.98
C LYS A 5 14.18 -3.40 0.40
N ILE A 6 13.80 -2.30 1.03
CA ILE A 6 12.68 -1.44 0.60
C ILE A 6 13.10 -0.51 -0.56
N LYS A 7 14.40 -0.18 -0.67
CA LYS A 7 14.91 0.71 -1.73
C LYS A 7 15.21 -0.03 -3.05
N ILE A 8 15.60 -1.31 -2.99
CA ILE A 8 15.97 -2.11 -4.17
C ILE A 8 14.75 -2.41 -5.08
N THR A 9 13.53 -2.43 -4.53
CA THR A 9 12.30 -2.72 -5.29
C THR A 9 11.82 -1.56 -6.18
N MET A 10 12.37 -0.35 -6.03
CA MET A 10 11.87 0.84 -6.74
C MET A 10 12.48 1.07 -8.14
N PHE A 11 13.47 0.30 -8.60
CA PHE A 11 14.18 0.60 -9.87
C PHE A 11 14.30 -0.59 -10.82
N ARG A 12 13.17 -1.20 -11.17
CA ARG A 12 13.08 -2.17 -12.28
C ARG A 12 12.01 -1.72 -13.27
N ILE A 13 12.35 -0.71 -14.08
CA ILE A 13 11.46 -0.08 -15.07
C ILE A 13 11.12 -1.04 -16.24
N PHE A 14 11.87 -2.15 -16.37
CA PHE A 14 11.75 -3.12 -17.47
C PHE A 14 11.40 -4.56 -17.05
N GLU A 15 11.14 -4.82 -15.77
CA GLU A 15 10.65 -6.15 -15.35
C GLU A 15 9.13 -6.15 -15.18
N ASN A 16 8.47 -7.22 -15.63
CA ASN A 16 7.05 -7.42 -15.42
C ASN A 16 6.77 -7.51 -13.92
N LYS A 17 6.24 -6.43 -13.35
CA LYS A 17 5.87 -6.38 -11.93
C LYS A 17 4.98 -7.55 -11.56
N SER A 18 5.30 -8.20 -10.44
CA SER A 18 4.46 -9.22 -9.87
C SER A 18 3.07 -8.65 -9.54
N ARG A 19 2.10 -9.53 -9.34
CA ARG A 19 0.77 -9.09 -8.92
C ARG A 19 0.83 -8.44 -7.55
N GLU A 20 1.65 -8.95 -6.63
CA GLU A 20 1.86 -8.34 -5.31
C GLU A 20 2.41 -6.92 -5.43
N GLU A 21 3.46 -6.73 -6.22
CA GLU A 21 4.10 -5.41 -6.42
C GLU A 21 3.10 -4.39 -6.95
N ARG A 22 2.29 -4.76 -7.95
CA ARG A 22 1.25 -3.88 -8.51
C ARG A 22 0.17 -3.53 -7.49
N LEU A 23 -0.23 -4.49 -6.65
CA LEU A 23 -1.21 -4.25 -5.59
C LEU A 23 -0.63 -3.35 -4.50
N CYS A 24 0.63 -3.56 -4.08
CA CYS A 24 1.33 -2.72 -3.12
C CYS A 24 1.45 -1.27 -3.62
N GLU A 25 1.85 -1.05 -4.88
CA GLU A 25 1.92 0.29 -5.46
C GLU A 25 0.56 0.97 -5.50
N LYS A 26 -0.48 0.23 -5.90
CA LYS A 26 -1.84 0.74 -5.96
C LYS A 26 -2.36 1.11 -4.56
N TYR A 27 -2.08 0.27 -3.56
CA TYR A 27 -2.38 0.56 -2.15
C TYR A 27 -1.69 1.84 -1.70
N SER A 28 -0.37 1.94 -1.86
CA SER A 28 0.41 3.11 -1.44
C SER A 28 -0.07 4.40 -2.09
N ARG A 29 -0.37 4.36 -3.40
CA ARG A 29 -0.90 5.51 -4.13
C ARG A 29 -2.28 5.95 -3.64
N LEU A 30 -3.16 5.01 -3.32
CA LEU A 30 -4.48 5.32 -2.76
C LEU A 30 -4.36 5.94 -1.37
N MET A 31 -3.49 5.38 -0.52
CA MET A 31 -3.28 5.86 0.84
C MET A 31 -2.66 7.26 0.86
N GLN A 32 -1.65 7.51 0.03
CA GLN A 32 -1.05 8.84 -0.10
C GLN A 32 -2.11 9.88 -0.51
N ARG A 33 -2.99 9.52 -1.44
CA ARG A 33 -4.07 10.40 -1.91
C ARG A 33 -5.15 10.62 -0.86
N SER A 34 -5.54 9.61 -0.09
CA SER A 34 -6.50 9.79 1.01
C SER A 34 -5.94 10.74 2.05
N TYR A 35 -4.68 10.56 2.49
CA TYR A 35 -4.08 11.47 3.47
C TYR A 35 -3.97 12.90 2.99
N LYS A 36 -3.57 13.12 1.72
CA LYS A 36 -3.48 14.46 1.16
C LYS A 36 -4.82 15.21 1.16
N ILE A 37 -5.93 14.49 0.97
CA ILE A 37 -7.26 15.11 0.86
C ILE A 37 -8.08 15.09 2.16
N ALA A 38 -7.64 14.35 3.18
CA ALA A 38 -8.37 14.16 4.44
C ALA A 38 -8.76 15.47 5.15
N LEU A 39 -7.90 16.48 5.10
CA LEU A 39 -8.15 17.78 5.74
C LEU A 39 -9.09 18.70 4.94
N ILE A 40 -9.33 18.39 3.66
CA ILE A 40 -10.09 19.23 2.73
C ILE A 40 -11.46 18.60 2.46
N ASP A 41 -11.49 17.30 2.19
CA ASP A 41 -12.69 16.54 1.84
C ASP A 41 -12.59 15.14 2.47
N LYS A 42 -13.19 15.04 3.66
CA LYS A 42 -13.21 13.81 4.46
C LYS A 42 -13.91 12.67 3.71
N GLU A 43 -15.04 12.93 3.07
CA GLU A 43 -15.83 11.87 2.43
C GLU A 43 -15.05 11.26 1.24
N LYS A 44 -14.35 12.09 0.47
CA LYS A 44 -13.47 11.62 -0.59
C LYS A 44 -12.23 10.89 -0.06
N SER A 45 -11.65 11.37 1.04
CA SER A 45 -10.58 10.65 1.73
C SER A 45 -11.03 9.26 2.18
N ASP A 46 -12.19 9.17 2.82
CA ASP A 46 -12.75 7.92 3.33
C ASP A 46 -13.04 6.94 2.19
N ARG A 47 -13.55 7.42 1.05
CA ARG A 47 -13.73 6.59 -0.16
C ARG A 47 -12.41 6.03 -0.70
N LEU A 48 -11.36 6.84 -0.73
CA LEU A 48 -10.02 6.41 -1.18
C LEU A 48 -9.40 5.41 -0.20
N ASN A 49 -9.52 5.68 1.10
CA ASN A 49 -9.03 4.81 2.16
C ASN A 49 -9.77 3.47 2.16
N TYR A 50 -11.10 3.47 1.96
CA TYR A 50 -11.89 2.25 1.82
C TYR A 50 -11.40 1.37 0.67
N ARG A 51 -11.06 1.97 -0.48
CA ARG A 51 -10.46 1.25 -1.61
C ARG A 51 -9.07 0.71 -1.27
N ALA A 52 -8.24 1.48 -0.56
CA ALA A 52 -6.93 1.03 -0.09
C ALA A 52 -7.06 -0.18 0.85
N ARG A 53 -8.02 -0.15 1.79
CA ARG A 53 -8.28 -1.25 2.74
C ARG A 53 -8.71 -2.55 2.04
N LYS A 54 -9.42 -2.49 0.91
CA LYS A 54 -9.74 -3.68 0.11
C LYS A 54 -8.48 -4.33 -0.47
N ILE A 55 -7.56 -3.53 -1.01
CA ILE A 55 -6.29 -4.02 -1.54
C ILE A 55 -5.43 -4.60 -0.41
N LEU A 56 -5.42 -3.93 0.75
CA LEU A 56 -4.73 -4.45 1.94
C LEU A 56 -5.28 -5.82 2.36
N ALA A 57 -6.61 -6.00 2.35
CA ALA A 57 -7.22 -7.30 2.65
C ALA A 57 -6.84 -8.38 1.62
N GLU A 58 -6.73 -8.03 0.35
CA GLU A 58 -6.26 -8.94 -0.70
C GLU A 58 -4.79 -9.33 -0.49
N LEU A 59 -3.90 -8.35 -0.25
CA LEU A 59 -2.48 -8.58 0.04
C LEU A 59 -2.28 -9.49 1.27
N LYS A 60 -3.11 -9.30 2.32
CA LYS A 60 -3.13 -10.17 3.49
C LYS A 60 -3.55 -11.60 3.16
N ARG A 61 -4.60 -11.78 2.35
CA ARG A 61 -5.04 -13.13 1.90
C ARG A 61 -3.97 -13.83 1.07
N MET A 62 -3.18 -13.07 0.32
CA MET A 62 -2.05 -13.57 -0.46
C MET A 62 -0.82 -13.91 0.40
N LYS A 63 -0.86 -13.69 1.73
CA LYS A 63 0.30 -13.81 2.63
C LYS A 63 1.52 -13.02 2.11
N CYS A 64 1.26 -11.82 1.58
CA CYS A 64 2.32 -11.00 1.02
C CYS A 64 3.14 -10.35 2.16
N ASP A 65 4.39 -10.78 2.33
CA ASP A 65 5.32 -10.28 3.34
C ASP A 65 5.71 -8.80 3.15
N LEU A 66 5.37 -8.20 1.99
CA LEU A 66 5.64 -6.79 1.69
C LEU A 66 4.76 -5.82 2.49
N VAL A 67 3.76 -6.32 3.21
CA VAL A 67 2.88 -5.50 4.05
C VAL A 67 3.00 -5.94 5.50
N GLU A 68 3.98 -5.39 6.21
CA GLU A 68 4.01 -5.47 7.67
C GLU A 68 2.79 -4.73 8.23
N THR A 69 1.77 -5.47 8.62
CA THR A 69 0.84 -4.95 9.63
C THR A 69 1.63 -4.81 10.91
N ARG A 70 1.93 -3.57 11.33
CA ARG A 70 2.09 -3.30 12.75
C ARG A 70 0.77 -3.74 13.39
N SER A 71 0.75 -4.94 13.95
CA SER A 71 -0.24 -5.32 14.95
C SER A 71 -0.15 -4.22 15.99
N GLU A 72 -1.20 -3.41 16.06
CA GLU A 72 -1.42 -2.48 17.17
C GLU A 72 -1.33 -3.34 18.43
N THR A 73 -0.22 -3.22 19.15
CA THR A 73 -0.10 -3.74 20.50
C THR A 73 -1.18 -3.03 21.30
N ALA A 74 -2.08 -3.85 21.85
CA ALA A 74 -3.21 -3.48 22.69
C ALA A 74 -2.85 -2.50 23.81
#